data_AF-A0A3B7PQ03-F1
#
_entry.id   AF-A0A3B7PQ03-F1
#
_cell.length_a   1.000
_cell.length_b   1.000
_cell.length_c   1.000
_cell.angle_alpha   90.00
_cell.angle_beta   90.00
_cell.angle_gamma   90.00
#
_symmetry.space_group_name_H-M   'P 1'
#
loop_
_entity.id
_entity.type
_entity.pdbx_description
1 polymer ?
#
loop_
_entity_poly.entity_id
_entity_poly.type
_entity_poly.pdbx_seq_one_letter_code
_entity_poly.pdbx_strand_id
1 'polypeptide(L)'
;MNMMTALSLRAMISNEDGEPKTTSYAVAEAFGKRHSDVLKAIKNMRCSELFAKRNFSLCFEISELQNGKPLKFYQMTKDGWMFLVMGFTGEKADLIKEQFIEAFNWMATQLSQAFQSKWARYNQVSLEYKVRKEEVSSQARGMRMWRDDKLIYENEIIQLEVSLQPQLL
;
A
#
# COMPACT_ATOMS: atom_id res chain seq x y z
N MET A 1 13.23 -21.21 -3.98
CA MET A 1 12.11 -20.25 -3.88
C MET A 1 11.94 -19.61 -5.25
N ASN A 2 10.87 -19.91 -5.96
CA ASN A 2 10.77 -19.60 -7.40
C ASN A 2 10.30 -18.15 -7.58
N MET A 3 11.12 -17.29 -8.19
CA MET A 3 10.78 -15.89 -8.52
C MET A 3 9.44 -15.75 -9.28
N MET A 4 9.01 -16.83 -9.95
CA MET A 4 7.74 -16.93 -10.68
C MET A 4 6.48 -16.80 -9.79
N THR A 5 6.50 -17.18 -8.50
CA THR A 5 5.31 -17.08 -7.64
C THR A 5 5.12 -15.68 -7.05
N ALA A 6 6.21 -14.98 -6.70
CA ALA A 6 6.15 -13.59 -6.27
C ALA A 6 5.66 -12.64 -7.40
N LEU A 7 5.99 -12.97 -8.66
CA LEU A 7 5.48 -12.29 -9.85
C LEU A 7 3.97 -12.49 -10.05
N SER A 8 3.41 -13.64 -9.65
CA SER A 8 1.98 -13.94 -9.77
C SER A 8 1.09 -13.04 -8.90
N LEU A 9 1.52 -12.72 -7.67
CA LEU A 9 0.82 -11.76 -6.80
C LEU A 9 0.86 -10.33 -7.36
N ARG A 10 1.97 -9.97 -8.03
CA ARG A 10 2.14 -8.66 -8.68
C ARG A 10 1.29 -8.52 -9.95
N ALA A 11 1.08 -9.62 -10.68
CA ALA A 11 0.26 -9.67 -11.90
C ALA A 11 -1.26 -9.70 -11.62
N MET A 12 -1.69 -10.08 -10.41
CA MET A 12 -3.10 -10.08 -10.00
C MET A 12 -3.69 -8.69 -9.72
N ILE A 13 -2.90 -7.63 -9.97
CA ILE A 13 -3.20 -6.25 -9.63
C ILE A 13 -3.32 -5.44 -10.94
N SER A 14 -4.55 -5.12 -11.37
CA SER A 14 -4.77 -4.19 -12.49
C SER A 14 -4.88 -2.74 -11.98
N ASN A 15 -4.13 -1.83 -12.62
CA ASN A 15 -3.99 -0.40 -12.28
C ASN A 15 -5.01 0.48 -13.03
N GLU A 16 -6.31 0.20 -12.96
CA GLU A 16 -7.28 1.07 -13.66
C GLU A 16 -7.43 2.45 -12.98
N ASP A 17 -7.13 2.57 -11.68
CA ASP A 17 -7.24 3.83 -10.90
C ASP A 17 -6.02 4.09 -9.98
N GLY A 18 -4.91 3.39 -10.17
CA GLY A 18 -3.76 3.41 -9.24
C GLY A 18 -3.98 2.62 -7.94
N GLU A 19 -5.21 2.17 -7.66
CA GLU A 19 -5.51 1.23 -6.59
C GLU A 19 -5.43 -0.22 -7.07
N PRO A 20 -4.77 -1.11 -6.30
CA PRO A 20 -4.65 -2.50 -6.69
C PRO A 20 -5.98 -3.25 -6.61
N LYS A 21 -6.46 -3.76 -7.75
CA LYS A 21 -7.69 -4.58 -7.86
C LYS A 21 -7.41 -5.97 -8.42
N THR A 22 -8.21 -6.95 -8.01
CA THR A 22 -8.15 -8.34 -8.48
C THR A 22 -9.55 -8.91 -8.75
N THR A 23 -9.65 -10.13 -9.28
CA THR A 23 -10.94 -10.78 -9.62
C THR A 23 -11.15 -12.09 -8.86
N SER A 24 -12.40 -12.50 -8.70
CA SER A 24 -12.73 -13.78 -8.06
C SER A 24 -12.24 -15.00 -8.85
N TYR A 25 -11.95 -14.86 -10.15
CA TYR A 25 -11.27 -15.88 -10.96
C TYR A 25 -9.82 -16.06 -10.54
N ALA A 26 -9.08 -14.96 -10.42
CA ALA A 26 -7.68 -14.99 -9.99
C ALA A 26 -7.54 -15.58 -8.58
N VAL A 27 -8.46 -15.25 -7.67
CA VAL A 27 -8.53 -15.85 -6.34
C VAL A 27 -8.80 -17.35 -6.41
N ALA A 28 -9.71 -17.80 -7.26
CA ALA A 28 -10.02 -19.22 -7.42
C ALA A 28 -8.79 -20.01 -7.90
N GLU A 29 -8.07 -19.48 -8.88
CA GLU A 29 -6.85 -20.06 -9.42
C GLU A 29 -5.73 -20.13 -8.36
N ALA A 30 -5.43 -18.99 -7.72
CA ALA A 30 -4.33 -18.89 -6.75
C ALA A 30 -4.51 -19.85 -5.57
N PHE A 31 -5.73 -19.98 -5.06
CA PHE A 31 -6.03 -20.83 -3.90
C PHE A 31 -6.44 -22.26 -4.28
N GLY A 32 -6.46 -22.59 -5.58
CA GLY A 32 -6.92 -23.89 -6.09
C GLY A 32 -8.35 -24.23 -5.69
N LYS A 33 -9.23 -23.23 -5.63
CA LYS A 33 -10.65 -23.36 -5.26
C LYS A 33 -11.53 -23.29 -6.51
N ARG A 34 -12.72 -23.88 -6.46
CA ARG A 34 -13.71 -23.64 -7.53
C ARG A 34 -14.18 -22.20 -7.45
N HIS A 35 -14.36 -21.55 -8.61
CA HIS A 35 -14.87 -20.18 -8.67
C HIS A 35 -16.23 -20.04 -7.97
N SER A 36 -17.11 -21.04 -8.09
CA SER A 36 -18.38 -21.09 -7.38
C SER A 36 -18.24 -20.98 -5.85
N ASP A 37 -17.19 -21.59 -5.29
CA ASP A 37 -16.93 -21.58 -3.84
C ASP A 37 -16.41 -20.22 -3.40
N VAL A 38 -15.60 -19.56 -4.23
CA VAL A 38 -15.16 -18.18 -4.00
C VAL A 38 -16.35 -17.22 -4.04
N LEU A 39 -17.24 -17.33 -5.02
CA LEU A 39 -18.46 -16.52 -5.07
C LEU A 39 -19.36 -16.74 -3.84
N LYS A 40 -19.45 -17.98 -3.37
CA LYS A 40 -20.21 -18.32 -2.15
C LYS A 40 -19.55 -17.73 -0.91
N ALA A 41 -18.22 -17.80 -0.82
CA ALA A 41 -17.46 -17.20 0.28
C ALA A 41 -17.73 -15.69 0.35
N ILE A 42 -17.59 -14.97 -0.77
CA ILE A 42 -17.87 -13.53 -0.87
C ILE A 42 -19.29 -13.20 -0.41
N LYS A 43 -20.31 -13.95 -0.87
CA LYS A 43 -21.70 -13.71 -0.48
C LYS A 43 -21.98 -13.95 1.00
N ASN A 44 -21.23 -14.83 1.64
CA ASN A 44 -21.44 -15.22 3.03
C ASN A 44 -20.55 -14.47 4.02
N MET A 45 -19.76 -13.49 3.55
CA MET A 45 -18.87 -12.72 4.43
C MET A 45 -19.66 -11.89 5.43
N ARG A 46 -19.25 -11.98 6.70
CA ARG A 46 -19.80 -11.16 7.78
C ARG A 46 -19.01 -9.86 7.89
N CYS A 47 -19.38 -8.88 7.08
CA CYS A 47 -18.82 -7.53 7.11
C CYS A 47 -19.94 -6.48 7.01
N SER A 48 -19.63 -5.21 7.29
CA SER A 48 -20.62 -4.14 7.13
C SER A 48 -20.98 -3.94 5.65
N GLU A 49 -22.21 -3.50 5.37
CA GLU A 49 -22.62 -3.23 3.99
C GLU A 49 -21.73 -2.21 3.29
N LEU A 50 -21.27 -1.20 4.03
CA LEU A 50 -20.38 -0.17 3.51
C LEU A 50 -19.03 -0.77 3.09
N PHE A 51 -18.48 -1.67 3.90
CA PHE A 51 -17.26 -2.40 3.55
C PHE A 51 -17.47 -3.26 2.31
N ALA A 52 -18.56 -4.02 2.25
CA ALA A 52 -18.87 -4.87 1.11
C ALA A 52 -19.00 -4.07 -0.19
N LYS A 53 -19.76 -2.96 -0.18
CA LYS A 53 -19.96 -2.09 -1.35
C LYS A 53 -18.67 -1.43 -1.84
N ARG A 54 -17.77 -1.04 -0.92
CA ARG A 54 -16.49 -0.40 -1.25
C ARG A 54 -15.48 -1.38 -1.84
N ASN A 55 -15.47 -2.63 -1.35
CA ASN A 55 -14.39 -3.56 -1.63
C ASN A 55 -14.76 -4.68 -2.62
N PHE A 56 -16.04 -4.87 -2.95
CA PHE A 56 -16.49 -5.90 -3.88
C PHE A 56 -17.50 -5.34 -4.88
N SER A 57 -17.14 -5.37 -6.16
CA SER A 57 -17.99 -4.98 -7.27
C SER A 57 -18.45 -6.22 -8.02
N LEU A 58 -19.76 -6.43 -8.12
CA LEU A 58 -20.32 -7.52 -8.93
C LEU A 58 -20.25 -7.14 -10.40
N CYS A 59 -19.59 -7.97 -11.18
CA CYS A 59 -19.36 -7.78 -12.60
C CYS A 59 -19.94 -8.96 -13.40
N PHE A 60 -20.18 -8.71 -14.68
CA PHE A 60 -20.64 -9.71 -15.63
C PHE A 60 -19.76 -9.67 -16.87
N GLU A 61 -19.40 -10.84 -17.37
CA GLU A 61 -18.74 -11.00 -18.66
C GLU A 61 -19.62 -11.89 -19.55
N ILE A 62 -19.64 -11.61 -20.85
CA ILE A 62 -20.35 -12.47 -21.80
C ILE A 62 -19.40 -13.56 -22.24
N SER A 63 -19.77 -14.81 -22.01
CA SER A 63 -19.00 -15.96 -22.46
C SER A 63 -19.61 -16.56 -23.72
N GLU A 64 -18.85 -16.53 -24.82
CA GLU A 64 -19.22 -17.22 -26.07
C GLU A 64 -19.36 -18.73 -25.84
N LEU A 65 -18.54 -19.30 -24.94
CA LEU A 65 -18.57 -20.70 -24.53
C LEU A 65 -19.84 -21.11 -23.76
N GLN A 66 -20.58 -20.15 -23.20
CA GLN A 66 -21.88 -20.38 -22.56
C GLN A 66 -23.07 -19.90 -23.41
N ASN A 67 -22.95 -19.94 -24.74
CA ASN A 67 -24.02 -19.48 -25.65
C ASN A 67 -24.43 -18.02 -25.38
N GLY A 68 -23.46 -17.16 -25.05
CA GLY A 68 -23.70 -15.74 -24.77
C GLY A 68 -24.34 -15.45 -23.41
N LYS A 69 -24.42 -16.43 -22.49
CA LYS A 69 -24.92 -16.18 -21.13
C LYS A 69 -23.91 -15.36 -20.31
N PRO A 70 -24.39 -14.41 -19.48
CA PRO A 70 -23.53 -13.62 -18.63
C PRO A 70 -22.99 -14.47 -17.47
N LEU A 71 -21.66 -14.53 -17.36
CA LEU A 71 -20.94 -15.11 -16.24
C LEU A 71 -20.72 -14.03 -15.19
N LYS A 72 -21.13 -14.33 -13.95
CA LYS A 72 -20.94 -13.46 -12.79
C LYS A 72 -19.55 -13.65 -12.19
N PHE A 73 -18.88 -12.56 -11.88
CA PHE A 73 -17.65 -12.57 -11.07
C PHE A 73 -17.60 -11.32 -10.19
N TYR A 74 -16.69 -11.31 -9.21
CA TYR A 74 -16.42 -10.10 -8.44
C TYR A 74 -15.07 -9.52 -8.82
N GLN A 75 -15.03 -8.21 -9.04
CA GLN A 75 -13.81 -7.42 -8.91
C GLN A 75 -13.70 -6.94 -7.47
N MET A 76 -12.50 -6.95 -6.90
CA MET A 76 -12.28 -6.58 -5.50
C MET A 76 -11.00 -5.80 -5.29
N THR A 77 -11.00 -4.93 -4.29
CA THR A 77 -9.82 -4.18 -3.85
C THR A 77 -8.85 -5.09 -3.08
N LYS A 78 -7.65 -4.61 -2.80
CA LYS A 78 -6.73 -5.24 -1.84
C LYS A 78 -7.40 -5.59 -0.51
N ASP A 79 -8.20 -4.68 0.06
CA ASP A 79 -8.81 -4.89 1.38
C ASP A 79 -9.93 -5.93 1.33
N GLY A 80 -10.73 -5.94 0.25
CA GLY A 80 -11.70 -7.01 -0.02
C GLY A 80 -11.01 -8.36 -0.17
N TRP A 81 -9.93 -8.40 -0.96
CA TRP A 81 -9.14 -9.61 -1.13
C TRP A 81 -8.57 -10.12 0.19
N MET A 82 -7.97 -9.26 1.01
CA MET A 82 -7.42 -9.65 2.32
C MET A 82 -8.53 -10.21 3.21
N PHE A 83 -9.66 -9.52 3.31
CA PHE A 83 -10.78 -9.96 4.14
C PHE A 83 -11.29 -11.36 3.72
N LEU A 84 -11.38 -11.59 2.42
CA LEU A 84 -11.79 -12.89 1.85
C LEU A 84 -10.77 -14.00 2.17
N VAL A 85 -9.49 -13.74 1.90
CA VAL A 85 -8.41 -14.74 2.04
C VAL A 85 -8.16 -15.14 3.49
N MET A 86 -8.34 -14.22 4.45
CA MET A 86 -8.22 -14.53 5.87
C MET A 86 -9.26 -15.57 6.34
N GLY A 87 -10.39 -15.71 5.63
CA GLY A 87 -11.39 -16.75 5.87
C GLY A 87 -11.06 -18.10 5.21
N PHE A 88 -10.02 -18.19 4.39
CA PHE A 88 -9.64 -19.43 3.72
C PHE A 88 -8.74 -20.31 4.58
N THR A 89 -9.03 -21.61 4.56
CA THR A 89 -8.28 -22.66 5.25
C THR A 89 -7.65 -23.65 4.26
N GLY A 90 -6.59 -24.34 4.71
CA GLY A 90 -5.88 -25.38 3.98
C GLY A 90 -4.43 -24.98 3.63
N GLU A 91 -3.58 -25.98 3.40
CA GLU A 91 -2.12 -25.81 3.21
C GLU A 91 -1.73 -24.76 2.16
N LYS A 92 -2.39 -24.78 0.99
CA LYS A 92 -2.16 -23.76 -0.05
C LYS A 92 -2.57 -22.36 0.39
N ALA A 93 -3.67 -22.24 1.14
CA ALA A 93 -4.10 -20.95 1.67
C ALA A 93 -3.14 -20.45 2.73
N ASP A 94 -2.63 -21.33 3.59
CA ASP A 94 -1.65 -20.99 4.62
C ASP A 94 -0.34 -20.49 4.01
N LEU A 95 0.19 -21.18 2.98
CA LEU A 95 1.38 -20.73 2.25
C LEU A 95 1.21 -19.34 1.63
N ILE A 96 0.06 -19.05 1.01
CA ILE A 96 -0.19 -17.74 0.41
C ILE A 96 -0.32 -16.66 1.50
N LYS A 97 -0.93 -16.99 2.64
CA LYS A 97 -1.03 -16.07 3.78
C LYS A 97 0.35 -15.75 4.35
N GLU A 98 1.24 -16.73 4.49
CA GLU A 98 2.62 -16.52 4.93
C GLU A 98 3.40 -15.62 3.97
N GLN A 99 3.35 -15.90 2.66
CA GLN A 99 4.00 -15.06 1.64
C GLN A 99 3.50 -13.62 1.66
N PHE A 100 2.20 -13.42 1.89
CA PHE A 100 1.64 -12.08 2.03
C PHE A 100 2.16 -11.36 3.29
N ILE A 101 2.24 -12.06 4.42
CA ILE A 101 2.78 -11.52 5.67
C ILE A 101 4.26 -11.12 5.49
N GLU A 102 5.06 -11.96 4.84
CA GLU A 102 6.47 -11.65 4.54
C GLU A 102 6.61 -10.39 3.66
N ALA A 103 5.82 -10.30 2.58
CA ALA A 103 5.80 -9.13 1.73
C ALA A 103 5.39 -7.86 2.51
N PHE A 104 4.40 -7.98 3.40
CA PHE A 104 3.97 -6.90 4.27
C PHE A 104 5.07 -6.44 5.22
N ASN A 105 5.74 -7.38 5.90
CA ASN A 105 6.85 -7.08 6.81
C ASN A 105 8.02 -6.43 6.08
N TRP A 106 8.32 -6.87 4.86
CA TRP A 106 9.34 -6.25 4.02
C TRP A 106 8.97 -4.79 3.71
N MET A 107 7.75 -4.53 3.24
CA MET A 107 7.28 -3.16 2.98
C MET A 107 7.28 -2.28 4.24
N ALA A 108 6.82 -2.80 5.37
CA ALA A 108 6.84 -2.09 6.65
C ALA A 108 8.27 -1.72 7.07
N THR A 109 9.24 -2.63 6.84
CA THR A 109 10.66 -2.37 7.09
C THR A 109 11.19 -1.27 6.16
N GLN A 110 10.88 -1.31 4.87
CA GLN A 110 11.31 -0.27 3.91
C GLN A 110 10.73 1.11 4.27
N LEU A 111 9.45 1.18 4.61
CA LEU A 111 8.81 2.42 5.06
C LEU A 111 9.46 2.95 6.35
N SER A 112 9.74 2.07 7.31
CA SER A 112 10.43 2.43 8.56
C SER A 112 11.84 2.95 8.30
N GLN A 113 12.62 2.30 7.42
CA GLN A 113 13.96 2.76 7.04
C GLN A 113 13.92 4.12 6.33
N ALA A 114 12.99 4.31 5.38
CA ALA A 114 12.80 5.57 4.70
C ALA A 114 12.39 6.69 5.66
N PHE A 115 11.53 6.38 6.63
CA PHE A 115 11.13 7.31 7.68
C PHE A 115 12.32 7.66 8.59
N GLN A 116 13.07 6.67 9.08
CA GLN A 116 14.24 6.86 9.94
C GLN A 116 15.33 7.71 9.27
N SER A 117 15.60 7.47 7.99
CA SER A 117 16.62 8.22 7.24
C SER A 117 16.20 9.67 7.01
N LYS A 118 14.93 9.93 6.67
CA LYS A 118 14.38 11.30 6.59
C LYS A 118 14.38 12.00 7.96
N TRP A 119 14.01 11.30 9.02
CA TRP A 119 13.99 11.83 10.38
C TRP A 119 15.39 12.18 10.88
N ALA A 120 16.40 11.34 10.57
CA ALA A 120 17.79 11.64 10.85
C ALA A 120 18.24 12.93 10.15
N ARG A 121 17.89 13.10 8.86
CA ARG A 121 18.20 14.34 8.12
C ARG A 121 17.51 15.56 8.74
N TYR A 122 16.23 15.45 9.10
CA TYR A 122 15.48 16.52 9.76
C TYR A 122 16.18 17.00 11.04
N ASN A 123 16.57 16.07 11.91
CA ASN A 123 17.26 16.39 13.16
C ASN A 123 18.61 17.07 12.91
N GLN A 124 19.37 16.56 11.92
CA GLN A 124 20.66 17.13 11.54
C GLN A 124 20.52 18.58 11.06
N VAL A 125 19.63 18.84 10.09
CA VAL A 125 19.39 20.17 9.52
C VAL A 125 18.87 21.14 10.59
N SER A 126 18.01 20.67 11.48
CA SER A 126 17.50 21.47 12.60
C SER A 126 18.61 21.86 13.59
N LEU A 127 19.60 20.99 13.80
CA LEU A 127 20.77 21.30 14.62
C LEU A 127 21.69 22.30 13.91
N GLU A 128 21.98 22.07 12.63
CA GLU A 128 22.78 22.97 11.79
C GLU A 128 22.19 24.39 11.78
N TYR A 129 20.88 24.52 11.62
CA TYR A 129 20.17 25.80 11.71
C TYR A 129 20.41 26.51 13.05
N LYS A 130 20.28 25.79 14.18
CA LYS A 130 20.47 26.36 15.52
C LYS A 130 21.90 26.86 15.73
N VAL A 131 22.88 26.01 15.39
CA VAL A 131 24.31 26.35 15.50
C VAL A 131 24.63 27.57 14.64
N ARG A 132 24.21 27.56 13.38
CA ARG A 132 24.46 28.66 12.44
C ARG A 132 23.82 29.97 12.91
N LYS A 133 22.59 29.90 13.42
CA LYS A 133 21.90 31.07 13.99
C LYS A 133 22.66 31.66 15.17
N GLU A 134 23.17 30.83 16.06
CA GLU A 134 23.97 31.24 17.22
C GLU A 134 25.30 31.87 16.79
N GLU A 135 26.05 31.24 15.88
CA GLU A 135 27.29 31.78 15.32
C GLU A 135 27.08 33.18 14.75
N VAL A 136 26.06 33.34 13.91
CA VAL A 136 25.81 34.57 13.19
C VAL A 136 25.23 35.68 14.10
N SER A 137 24.48 35.31 15.15
CA SER A 137 24.00 36.27 16.16
C SER A 137 25.12 36.93 16.96
N SER A 138 26.31 36.31 17.03
CA SER A 138 27.47 36.87 17.72
C SER A 138 28.23 37.93 16.90
N GLN A 139 27.89 38.12 15.61
CA GLN A 139 28.59 39.02 14.70
C GLN A 139 27.64 39.93 13.91
N ALA A 140 27.72 41.26 14.12
CA ALA A 140 26.83 42.23 13.47
C ALA A 140 26.84 42.19 11.93
N ARG A 141 28.00 41.86 11.30
CA ARG A 141 28.12 41.69 9.84
C ARG A 141 27.51 40.38 9.33
N GLY A 142 27.36 39.38 10.19
CA GLY A 142 26.80 38.08 9.83
C GLY A 142 25.29 38.12 9.59
N MET A 143 24.56 39.06 10.22
CA MET A 143 23.09 39.09 10.15
C MET A 143 22.53 39.27 8.74
N ARG A 144 23.29 39.90 7.81
CA ARG A 144 22.91 39.97 6.39
C ARG A 144 23.02 38.61 5.70
N MET A 145 24.10 37.87 5.94
CA MET A 145 24.28 36.52 5.37
C MET A 145 23.25 35.53 5.92
N TRP A 146 22.84 35.70 7.19
CA TRP A 146 21.79 34.86 7.79
C TRP A 146 20.45 34.94 7.07
N ARG A 147 20.12 36.07 6.42
CA ARG A 147 18.84 36.20 5.70
C ARG A 147 18.68 35.15 4.60
N ASP A 148 19.77 34.87 3.87
CA ASP A 148 19.77 33.92 2.76
C ASP A 148 19.94 32.49 3.27
N ASP A 149 20.88 32.26 4.20
CA ASP A 149 21.11 30.94 4.84
C ASP A 149 19.84 30.43 5.53
N LYS A 150 19.13 31.30 6.26
CA LYS A 150 17.90 30.98 6.99
C LYS A 150 16.84 30.37 6.06
N LEU A 151 16.66 30.96 4.87
CA LEU A 151 15.63 30.52 3.93
C LEU A 151 15.92 29.11 3.38
N ILE A 152 17.20 28.77 3.18
CA ILE A 152 17.63 27.45 2.71
C ILE A 152 17.25 26.38 3.73
N TYR A 153 17.65 26.59 4.99
CA TYR A 153 17.33 25.66 6.07
C TYR A 153 15.83 25.54 6.31
N GLU A 154 15.09 26.65 6.33
CA GLU A 154 13.64 26.62 6.56
C GLU A 154 12.91 25.88 5.44
N ASN A 155 13.30 26.08 4.19
CA ASN A 155 12.72 25.34 3.07
C ASN A 155 12.99 23.83 3.19
N GLU A 156 14.22 23.42 3.52
CA GLU A 156 14.55 21.99 3.66
C GLU A 156 13.80 21.36 4.84
N ILE A 157 13.74 22.04 5.98
CA ILE A 157 12.99 21.59 7.17
C ILE A 157 11.51 21.41 6.83
N ILE A 158 10.88 22.38 6.15
CA ILE A 158 9.47 22.30 5.74
C ILE A 158 9.24 21.10 4.81
N GLN A 159 10.11 20.88 3.82
CA GLN A 159 9.99 19.74 2.91
C GLN A 159 10.11 18.40 3.68
N LEU A 160 11.03 18.32 4.62
CA LEU A 160 11.21 17.13 5.45
C LEU A 160 10.01 16.90 6.36
N GLU A 161 9.45 17.93 7.00
CA GLU A 161 8.24 17.85 7.83
C GLU A 161 7.03 17.35 7.05
N VAL A 162 6.78 17.91 5.87
CA VAL A 162 5.71 17.44 4.97
C VAL A 162 5.92 15.97 4.59
N SER A 163 7.17 15.56 4.35
CA SER A 163 7.50 14.19 3.97
C SER A 163 7.47 13.17 5.13
N LEU A 164 7.50 13.66 6.37
CA LEU A 164 7.49 12.87 7.61
C LEU A 164 6.09 12.77 8.22
N GLN A 165 5.16 13.67 7.89
CA GLN A 165 3.78 13.55 8.32
C GLN A 165 3.15 12.29 7.70
N PRO A 166 2.64 11.35 8.51
CA PRO A 166 1.89 10.24 7.97
C PRO A 166 0.61 10.80 7.33
N GLN A 167 0.45 10.61 6.02
CA GLN A 167 -0.83 10.81 5.35
C GLN A 167 -1.77 9.68 5.81
N LEU A 168 -2.43 9.88 6.94
CA LEU A 168 -3.57 9.08 7.34
C LEU A 168 -4.77 9.57 6.51
N LEU A 169 -5.05 8.84 5.43
CA LEU A 169 -6.33 8.88 4.72
C LEU A 169 -7.36 8.02 5.47
#